data_AF-A0A483A5B9-F1
#
_entry.id   AF-A0A483A5B9-F1
#
_cell.length_a   1.000
_cell.length_b   1.000
_cell.length_c   1.000
_cell.angle_alpha   90.00
_cell.angle_beta   90.00
_cell.angle_gamma   90.00
#
_symmetry.space_group_name_H-M   'P 1'
#
loop_
_entity.id
_entity.type
_entity.pdbx_description
1 polymer ?
#
loop_
_entity_poly.entity_id
_entity_poly.type
_entity_poly.pdbx_seq_one_letter_code
_entity_poly.pdbx_strand_id
1 'polypeptide(L)'
;MLFLAYQSAAGYLGVRLKRKNMENTITAIIISIGVLAALSYSFKMGNLTFWKLAAKLPDEAINWVSNDPAWVIITQDQQKPTDEFDGPFYLAVPSLGKTIKLYAHYEKLEESQKRFINKYKDFIPQRPFPYLSALFLLYPIAAMLSLYEYPASISQIIGYGFANLGYLLGAAFIYPGHFYFLSFEYRIQTLIGGIFFFLIGIGLSNITA
;
A
#
# COMPACT_ATOMS: atom_id res chain seq x y z
N MET A 1 -31.52 44.96 -24.14
CA MET A 1 -30.97 44.98 -22.77
C MET A 1 -30.97 43.59 -22.12
N LEU A 2 -32.08 42.83 -22.14
CA LEU A 2 -32.15 41.47 -21.58
C LEU A 2 -31.15 40.45 -22.18
N PHE A 3 -30.94 40.47 -23.49
CA PHE A 3 -30.00 39.56 -24.16
C PHE A 3 -28.54 39.75 -23.69
N LEU A 4 -28.11 41.00 -23.51
CA LEU A 4 -26.77 41.33 -23.00
C LEU A 4 -26.61 40.90 -21.53
N ALA A 5 -27.65 41.09 -20.71
CA ALA A 5 -27.64 40.62 -19.32
C ALA A 5 -27.55 39.08 -19.23
N TYR A 6 -28.25 38.36 -20.12
CA TYR A 6 -28.18 36.91 -20.20
C TYR A 6 -26.79 36.40 -20.60
N GLN A 7 -26.17 36.99 -21.64
CA GLN A 7 -24.82 36.62 -22.06
C GLN A 7 -23.78 36.89 -20.96
N SER A 8 -23.91 38.01 -20.25
CA SER A 8 -23.04 38.34 -19.11
C SER A 8 -23.21 37.35 -17.94
N ALA A 9 -24.45 36.95 -17.63
CA ALA A 9 -24.73 35.99 -16.56
C ALA A 9 -24.23 34.58 -16.90
N ALA A 10 -24.43 34.13 -18.15
CA ALA A 10 -23.94 32.84 -18.64
C ALA A 10 -22.41 32.77 -18.62
N GLY A 11 -21.73 33.83 -19.06
CA GLY A 11 -20.27 33.93 -18.99
C GLY A 11 -19.74 33.88 -17.56
N TYR A 12 -20.35 34.62 -16.64
CA TYR A 12 -19.98 34.61 -15.23
C TYR A 12 -20.18 33.23 -14.58
N LEU A 13 -21.32 32.58 -14.87
CA LEU A 13 -21.61 31.24 -14.35
C LEU A 13 -20.59 30.21 -14.85
N GLY A 14 -20.24 30.26 -16.14
CA GLY A 14 -19.23 29.38 -16.74
C GLY A 14 -17.84 29.54 -16.10
N VAL A 15 -17.40 30.77 -15.88
CA VAL A 15 -16.11 31.04 -15.21
C VAL A 15 -16.12 30.54 -13.77
N ARG A 16 -17.22 30.74 -13.05
CA ARG A 16 -17.36 30.30 -11.65
C ARG A 16 -17.37 28.77 -11.54
N LEU A 17 -18.07 28.08 -12.43
CA LEU A 17 -18.12 26.61 -12.48
C LEU A 17 -16.74 26.03 -12.82
N LYS A 18 -16.06 26.57 -13.83
CA LYS A 18 -14.71 26.14 -14.20
C LYS A 18 -13.71 26.30 -13.06
N ARG A 19 -13.79 27.41 -12.31
CA ARG A 19 -12.95 27.62 -11.12
C ARG A 19 -13.23 26.58 -10.04
N LYS A 20 -14.51 26.33 -9.72
CA LYS A 20 -14.90 25.33 -8.71
C LYS A 20 -14.43 23.92 -9.09
N ASN A 21 -14.55 23.54 -10.37
CA ASN A 21 -14.08 22.23 -10.85
C ASN A 21 -12.56 22.10 -10.73
N MET A 22 -11.82 23.17 -11.03
CA MET A 22 -10.36 23.20 -10.86
C MET A 22 -9.96 23.05 -9.38
N GLU A 23 -10.64 23.75 -8.47
CA GLU A 23 -10.42 23.62 -7.02
C GLU A 23 -10.68 22.17 -6.57
N ASN A 24 -11.82 21.58 -6.94
CA ASN A 24 -12.14 20.18 -6.63
C ASN A 24 -11.08 19.20 -7.16
N THR A 25 -10.61 19.41 -8.39
CA THR A 25 -9.62 18.54 -9.04
C THR A 25 -8.28 18.60 -8.31
N ILE A 26 -7.80 19.79 -7.97
CA ILE A 26 -6.56 19.98 -7.21
C ILE A 26 -6.69 19.33 -5.83
N THR A 27 -7.79 19.57 -5.12
CA THR A 27 -8.04 18.97 -3.81
C THR A 27 -8.06 17.44 -3.88
N ALA A 28 -8.74 16.86 -4.87
CA ALA A 28 -8.79 15.41 -5.09
C ALA A 28 -7.40 14.81 -5.35
N ILE A 29 -6.56 15.46 -6.15
CA ILE A 29 -5.19 15.03 -6.42
C ILE A 29 -4.34 15.05 -5.15
N ILE A 30 -4.40 16.13 -4.36
CA ILE A 30 -3.65 16.26 -3.10
C ILE A 30 -4.05 15.15 -2.13
N ILE A 31 -5.36 14.91 -1.96
CA ILE A 31 -5.88 13.83 -1.10
C ILE A 31 -5.37 12.46 -1.61
N SER A 32 -5.46 12.20 -2.91
CA SER A 32 -5.02 10.94 -3.50
C SER A 32 -3.53 10.68 -3.28
N ILE A 33 -2.69 11.70 -3.48
CA ILE A 33 -1.24 11.61 -3.19
C ILE A 33 -1.00 11.31 -1.72
N GLY A 34 -1.69 12.00 -0.80
CA GLY A 34 -1.58 11.77 0.64
C GLY A 34 -1.96 10.34 1.03
N VAL A 35 -3.07 9.81 0.50
CA VAL A 35 -3.51 8.42 0.75
C VAL A 35 -2.48 7.40 0.22
N LEU A 36 -1.99 7.58 -1.01
CA LEU A 36 -1.00 6.66 -1.58
C LEU A 36 0.33 6.71 -0.83
N ALA A 37 0.77 7.88 -0.38
CA ALA A 37 1.96 8.04 0.44
C ALA A 37 1.80 7.36 1.81
N ALA A 38 0.66 7.55 2.47
CA ALA A 38 0.34 6.90 3.74
C ALA A 38 0.31 5.37 3.61
N LEU A 39 -0.35 4.84 2.57
CA LEU A 39 -0.36 3.41 2.28
C LEU A 39 1.05 2.87 2.02
N SER A 40 1.83 3.53 1.17
CA SER A 40 3.22 3.14 0.87
C SER A 40 4.07 3.08 2.15
N TYR A 41 3.90 4.05 3.05
CA TYR A 41 4.58 4.10 4.34
C TYR A 41 4.14 2.96 5.28
N SER A 42 2.83 2.73 5.42
CA SER A 42 2.29 1.65 6.26
C SER A 42 2.78 0.27 5.83
N PHE A 43 2.89 0.02 4.52
CA PHE A 43 3.44 -1.25 4.01
C PHE A 43 4.94 -1.41 4.26
N LYS A 44 5.70 -0.31 4.43
CA LYS A 44 7.14 -0.36 4.76
C LYS A 44 7.41 -0.60 6.24
N MET A 45 6.56 -0.12 7.14
CA MET A 45 6.75 -0.24 8.59
C MET A 45 6.31 -1.58 9.19
N GLY A 46 5.82 -2.52 8.38
CA GLY A 46 5.32 -3.80 8.88
C GLY A 46 6.41 -4.78 9.37
N ASN A 47 5.99 -5.62 10.33
CA ASN A 47 6.64 -6.86 10.81
C ASN A 47 7.14 -7.79 9.68
N LEU A 48 6.66 -7.57 8.45
CA LEU A 48 7.13 -8.23 7.23
C LEU A 48 8.65 -8.11 7.03
N THR A 49 9.30 -7.03 7.44
CA THR A 49 10.76 -6.87 7.27
C THR A 49 11.54 -7.89 8.10
N PHE A 50 11.11 -8.14 9.34
CA PHE A 50 11.69 -9.19 10.18
C PHE A 50 11.53 -10.56 9.52
N TRP A 51 10.31 -10.92 9.10
CA TRP A 51 10.04 -12.23 8.50
C TRP A 51 10.74 -12.43 7.15
N LYS A 52 10.89 -11.38 6.34
CA LYS A 52 11.68 -11.42 5.10
C LYS A 52 13.15 -11.68 5.37
N LEU A 53 13.72 -11.01 6.38
CA LEU A 53 15.09 -11.28 6.80
C LEU A 53 15.24 -12.68 7.38
N ALA A 54 14.31 -13.10 8.23
CA ALA A 54 14.32 -14.43 8.82
C ALA A 54 14.21 -15.54 7.77
N ALA A 55 13.40 -15.37 6.73
CA ALA A 55 13.32 -16.32 5.62
C ALA A 55 14.59 -16.35 4.77
N LYS A 56 15.34 -15.23 4.69
CA LYS A 56 16.60 -15.13 3.95
C LYS A 56 17.79 -15.69 4.75
N LEU A 57 17.75 -15.55 6.07
CA LEU A 57 18.76 -15.96 7.03
C LEU A 57 18.13 -16.90 8.08
N PRO A 58 17.63 -18.08 7.67
CA PRO A 58 16.83 -18.95 8.53
C PRO A 58 17.63 -19.51 9.73
N ASP A 59 18.93 -19.75 9.54
CA ASP A 59 19.82 -20.30 10.56
C ASP A 59 20.15 -19.24 11.63
N GLU A 60 20.37 -18.00 11.20
CA GLU A 60 20.58 -16.86 12.08
C GLU A 60 19.29 -16.49 12.82
N ALA A 61 18.15 -16.59 12.14
CA ALA A 61 16.83 -16.34 12.74
C ALA A 61 16.48 -17.38 13.81
N ILE A 62 16.72 -18.68 13.57
CA ILE A 62 16.47 -19.68 14.59
C ILE A 62 17.42 -19.52 15.77
N ASN A 63 18.69 -19.19 15.52
CA ASN A 63 19.65 -18.90 16.59
C ASN A 63 19.22 -17.66 17.39
N TRP A 64 18.70 -16.62 16.74
CA TRP A 64 18.19 -15.42 17.40
C TRP A 64 17.01 -15.74 18.32
N VAL A 65 15.98 -16.37 17.75
CA VAL A 65 14.73 -16.74 18.43
C VAL A 65 14.99 -17.72 19.57
N SER A 66 15.99 -18.60 19.45
CA SER A 66 16.34 -19.56 20.53
C SER A 66 17.03 -18.89 21.72
N ASN A 67 17.67 -17.73 21.52
CA ASN A 67 18.44 -17.03 22.56
C ASN A 67 17.72 -15.79 23.12
N ASP A 68 16.59 -15.39 22.54
CA ASP A 68 15.86 -14.20 22.95
C ASP A 68 14.62 -14.60 23.79
N PRO A 69 14.49 -14.09 25.04
CA PRO A 69 13.39 -14.45 25.94
C PRO A 69 12.02 -13.99 25.44
N ALA A 70 11.95 -13.18 24.37
CA ALA A 70 10.70 -12.83 23.72
C ALA A 70 10.05 -14.02 22.99
N TRP A 71 10.75 -15.13 22.77
CA TRP A 71 10.28 -16.22 21.92
C TRP A 71 10.25 -17.58 22.62
N VAL A 72 9.31 -18.41 22.19
CA VAL A 72 9.18 -19.81 22.60
C VAL A 72 9.01 -20.68 21.36
N ILE A 73 9.82 -21.72 21.27
CA ILE A 73 9.77 -22.70 20.18
C ILE A 73 8.92 -23.88 20.65
N ILE A 74 7.83 -24.15 19.93
CA ILE A 74 6.97 -25.30 20.21
C ILE A 74 7.22 -26.40 19.17
N THR A 75 7.46 -27.62 19.65
CA THR A 75 7.48 -28.83 18.81
C THR A 75 6.06 -29.38 18.60
N GLN A 76 5.86 -30.19 17.55
CA GLN A 76 4.59 -30.42 16.83
C GLN A 76 3.35 -30.80 17.67
N ASP A 77 3.50 -31.16 18.95
CA ASP A 77 2.40 -31.64 19.80
C ASP A 77 2.04 -30.73 20.99
N GLN A 78 2.65 -29.54 21.14
CA GLN A 78 2.32 -28.64 22.25
C GLN A 78 1.30 -27.56 21.86
N GLN A 79 0.37 -27.29 22.77
CA GLN A 79 -0.59 -26.19 22.65
C GLN A 79 0.09 -24.84 22.93
N LYS A 80 -0.57 -23.74 22.52
CA LYS A 80 -0.14 -22.36 22.78
C LYS A 80 0.24 -22.22 24.27
N PRO A 81 1.41 -21.65 24.63
CA PRO A 81 1.90 -21.68 26.01
C PRO A 81 0.95 -20.99 26.99
N THR A 82 0.64 -19.72 26.71
CA THR A 82 -0.31 -18.87 27.45
C THR A 82 -0.90 -17.82 26.50
N ASP A 83 -1.91 -17.08 26.94
CA ASP A 83 -2.51 -16.01 26.14
C ASP A 83 -1.61 -14.79 25.92
N GLU A 84 -0.52 -14.69 26.67
CA GLU A 84 0.50 -13.64 26.56
C GLU A 84 1.42 -13.82 25.33
N PHE A 85 1.25 -14.92 24.58
CA PHE A 85 2.02 -15.18 23.38
C PHE A 85 1.18 -14.98 22.12
N ASP A 86 1.73 -14.23 21.17
CA ASP A 86 1.24 -14.14 19.79
C ASP A 86 1.79 -15.29 18.94
N GLY A 87 1.01 -15.67 17.93
CA GLY A 87 1.33 -16.75 16.99
C GLY A 87 0.12 -17.63 16.64
N PRO A 88 0.34 -18.79 16.01
CA PRO A 88 1.64 -19.35 15.65
C PRO A 88 2.30 -18.65 14.47
N PHE A 89 3.61 -18.45 14.57
CA PHE A 89 4.46 -18.08 13.44
C PHE A 89 5.20 -19.31 12.92
N TYR A 90 5.51 -19.32 11.63
CA TYR A 90 6.17 -20.44 10.98
C TYR A 90 7.47 -19.99 10.32
N LEU A 91 8.57 -20.69 10.62
CA LEU A 91 9.87 -20.46 10.01
C LEU A 91 10.36 -21.76 9.36
N ALA A 92 10.51 -21.76 8.04
CA ALA A 92 11.16 -22.85 7.34
C ALA A 92 12.67 -22.75 7.55
N VAL A 93 13.28 -23.78 8.12
CA VAL A 93 14.72 -23.84 8.38
C VAL A 93 15.34 -24.97 7.54
N PRO A 94 15.91 -24.66 6.36
CA PRO A 94 16.42 -25.67 5.44
C PRO A 94 17.51 -26.56 6.05
N SER A 95 18.39 -26.00 6.89
CA SER A 95 19.45 -26.75 7.58
C SER A 95 18.92 -27.85 8.49
N LEU A 96 17.70 -27.69 9.02
CA LEU A 96 17.01 -28.65 9.86
C LEU A 96 16.02 -29.53 9.09
N GLY A 97 15.83 -29.29 7.79
CA GLY A 97 14.88 -30.02 6.94
C GLY A 97 13.42 -29.92 7.39
N LYS A 98 13.05 -28.93 8.21
CA LYS A 98 11.69 -28.80 8.78
C LYS A 98 11.25 -27.35 8.96
N THR A 99 9.94 -27.16 9.08
CA THR A 99 9.32 -25.89 9.49
C THR A 99 9.09 -25.89 10.99
N ILE A 100 9.53 -24.83 11.66
CA ILE A 100 9.42 -24.66 13.11
C ILE A 100 8.24 -23.74 13.42
N LYS A 101 7.49 -24.09 14.46
CA LYS A 101 6.38 -23.30 14.99
C LYS A 101 6.88 -22.45 16.16
N LEU A 102 6.69 -21.14 16.04
CA LEU A 102 7.19 -20.13 16.97
C LEU A 102 6.03 -19.37 17.59
N TYR A 103 6.19 -19.03 18.86
CA TYR A 103 5.32 -18.13 19.60
C TYR A 103 6.16 -17.02 20.22
N ALA A 104 5.60 -15.83 20.35
CA ALA A 104 6.35 -14.71 20.90
C ALA A 104 5.52 -13.89 21.89
N HIS A 105 6.14 -13.46 22.98
CA HIS A 105 5.50 -12.64 23.99
C HIS A 105 5.17 -11.26 23.42
N TYR A 106 3.88 -10.88 23.40
CA TYR A 106 3.42 -9.70 22.64
C TYR A 106 4.15 -8.41 23.05
N GLU A 107 4.40 -8.22 24.36
CA GLU A 107 5.10 -7.04 24.89
C GLU A 107 6.56 -6.90 24.43
N LYS A 108 7.24 -8.03 24.14
CA LYS A 108 8.68 -8.07 23.83
C LYS A 108 8.96 -8.34 22.36
N LEU A 109 7.93 -8.78 21.62
CA LEU A 109 8.01 -9.16 20.22
C LEU A 109 8.56 -8.01 19.36
N GLU A 110 7.96 -6.83 19.46
CA GLU A 110 8.36 -5.69 18.62
C GLU A 110 9.82 -5.28 18.86
N GLU A 111 10.25 -5.27 20.13
CA GLU A 111 11.63 -4.93 20.49
C GLU A 111 12.63 -5.97 19.96
N SER A 112 12.34 -7.27 20.15
CA SER A 112 13.18 -8.36 19.65
C SER A 112 13.34 -8.30 18.13
N GLN A 113 12.23 -8.06 17.41
CA GLN A 113 12.25 -7.93 15.95
C GLN A 113 13.06 -6.72 15.49
N LYS A 114 12.92 -5.56 16.14
CA LYS A 114 13.73 -4.37 15.85
C LYS A 114 15.22 -4.65 16.06
N ARG A 115 15.59 -5.32 17.15
CA ARG A 115 17.00 -5.70 17.42
C ARG A 115 17.55 -6.64 16.36
N PHE A 116 16.78 -7.65 15.91
CA PHE A 116 17.17 -8.54 14.82
C PHE A 116 17.36 -7.77 13.51
N ILE A 117 16.39 -6.95 13.12
CA ILE A 117 16.46 -6.12 11.91
C ILE A 117 17.70 -5.23 11.94
N ASN A 118 17.97 -4.57 13.06
CA ASN A 118 19.14 -3.70 13.20
C ASN A 118 20.46 -4.46 13.08
N LYS A 119 20.55 -5.68 13.64
CA LYS A 119 21.74 -6.54 13.55
C LYS A 119 22.01 -7.01 12.13
N TYR A 120 20.97 -7.33 11.35
CA TYR A 120 21.10 -7.87 9.99
C TYR A 120 20.70 -6.87 8.89
N LYS A 121 20.69 -5.57 9.20
CA LYS A 121 20.24 -4.51 8.28
C LYS A 121 21.01 -4.51 6.96
N ASP A 122 22.29 -4.88 6.99
CA ASP A 122 23.17 -4.87 5.82
C ASP A 122 22.82 -5.99 4.82
N PHE A 123 22.06 -7.00 5.26
CA PHE A 123 21.51 -8.06 4.40
C PHE A 123 20.18 -7.68 3.76
N ILE A 124 19.56 -6.56 4.17
CA ILE A 124 18.39 -6.00 3.52
C ILE A 124 18.86 -5.40 2.20
N PRO A 125 18.41 -5.92 1.04
CA PRO A 125 18.80 -5.35 -0.24
C PRO A 125 18.35 -3.89 -0.32
N GLN A 126 19.32 -2.97 -0.40
CA GLN A 126 19.05 -1.56 -0.68
C GLN A 126 18.57 -1.45 -2.12
N ARG A 127 17.25 -1.42 -2.32
CA ARG A 127 16.69 -1.25 -3.65
C ARG A 127 16.75 0.21 -4.05
N PRO A 128 17.19 0.54 -5.28
CA PRO A 128 17.11 1.91 -5.77
C PRO A 128 15.64 2.37 -5.81
N PHE A 129 15.44 3.68 -5.76
CA PHE A 129 14.11 4.26 -5.85
C PHE A 129 13.40 3.78 -7.14
N PRO A 130 12.13 3.35 -7.07
CA PRO A 130 11.48 2.69 -8.20
C PRO A 130 10.88 3.70 -9.20
N TYR A 131 11.76 4.42 -9.91
CA TYR A 131 11.42 5.51 -10.83
C TYR A 131 10.34 5.16 -11.85
N LEU A 132 10.39 3.96 -12.45
CA LEU A 132 9.39 3.51 -13.42
C LEU A 132 7.98 3.46 -12.81
N SER A 133 7.81 2.82 -11.65
CA SER A 133 6.50 2.77 -10.99
C SER A 133 6.02 4.14 -10.53
N ALA A 134 6.94 5.02 -10.11
CA ALA A 134 6.62 6.40 -9.75
C ALA A 134 6.16 7.20 -10.98
N LEU A 135 6.80 7.00 -12.14
CA LEU A 135 6.43 7.65 -13.40
C LEU A 135 5.02 7.21 -13.84
N PHE A 136 4.70 5.93 -13.72
CA PHE A 136 3.37 5.42 -14.08
C PHE A 136 2.25 5.96 -13.18
N LEU A 137 2.53 6.46 -11.97
CA LEU A 137 1.53 7.17 -11.16
C LEU A 137 1.07 8.50 -11.77
N LEU A 138 1.76 9.02 -12.79
CA LEU A 138 1.25 10.14 -13.56
C LEU A 138 -0.02 9.78 -14.34
N TYR A 139 -0.24 8.50 -14.68
CA TYR A 139 -1.43 8.06 -15.39
C TYR A 139 -2.74 8.34 -14.63
N PRO A 140 -2.95 7.86 -13.39
CA PRO A 140 -4.16 8.19 -12.63
C PRO A 140 -4.28 9.70 -12.31
N ILE A 141 -3.16 10.42 -12.21
CA ILE A 141 -3.17 11.89 -12.05
C ILE A 141 -3.70 12.57 -13.32
N ALA A 142 -3.20 12.18 -14.49
CA ALA A 142 -3.68 12.68 -15.78
C ALA A 142 -5.18 12.35 -15.98
N ALA A 143 -5.62 11.15 -15.55
CA ALA A 143 -7.02 10.78 -15.55
C ALA A 143 -7.86 11.73 -14.67
N MET A 144 -7.42 12.04 -13.45
CA MET A 144 -8.10 13.03 -12.59
C MET A 144 -8.13 14.42 -13.22
N LEU A 145 -7.02 14.85 -13.84
CA LEU A 145 -6.95 16.14 -14.54
C LEU A 145 -7.92 16.20 -15.71
N SER A 146 -8.17 15.10 -16.42
CA SER A 146 -9.13 15.08 -17.54
C SER A 146 -10.57 15.42 -17.13
N LEU A 147 -10.90 15.30 -15.83
CA LEU A 147 -12.21 15.66 -15.30
C LEU A 147 -12.38 17.16 -15.03
N TYR A 148 -11.36 18.00 -15.22
CA TYR A 148 -11.43 19.43 -14.89
C TYR A 148 -12.52 20.18 -15.68
N GLU A 149 -12.86 19.70 -16.87
CA GLU A 149 -13.89 20.31 -17.74
C GLU A 149 -15.31 19.96 -17.30
N TYR A 150 -15.47 18.91 -16.49
CA TYR A 150 -16.76 18.36 -16.11
C TYR A 150 -17.11 18.77 -14.67
N PRO A 151 -18.38 19.09 -14.39
CA PRO A 151 -18.83 19.30 -13.01
C PRO A 151 -18.81 17.99 -12.25
N ALA A 152 -17.68 17.71 -11.59
CA ALA A 152 -17.46 16.52 -10.79
C ALA A 152 -17.21 16.88 -9.31
N SER A 153 -17.76 16.07 -8.41
CA SER A 153 -17.45 16.15 -6.99
C SER A 153 -16.03 15.61 -6.71
N ILE A 154 -15.46 15.99 -5.56
CA ILE A 154 -14.15 15.49 -5.13
C ILE A 154 -14.13 13.95 -5.08
N SER A 155 -15.20 13.32 -4.57
CA SER A 155 -15.32 11.86 -4.50
C SER A 155 -15.31 11.21 -5.88
N GLN A 156 -16.00 11.80 -6.85
CA GLN A 156 -16.02 11.30 -8.23
C GLN A 156 -14.64 11.36 -8.87
N ILE A 157 -13.91 12.46 -8.66
CA ILE A 157 -12.56 12.64 -9.21
C ILE A 157 -11.59 11.62 -8.58
N ILE A 158 -11.61 11.46 -7.26
CA ILE A 158 -10.80 10.44 -6.56
C ILE A 158 -11.17 9.04 -7.06
N GLY A 159 -12.46 8.75 -7.17
CA GLY A 159 -12.96 7.46 -7.68
C GLY A 159 -12.44 7.14 -9.06
N TYR A 160 -12.49 8.11 -9.97
CA TYR A 160 -11.94 7.96 -11.32
C TYR A 160 -10.42 7.76 -11.31
N GLY A 161 -9.69 8.50 -10.48
CA GLY A 161 -8.24 8.31 -10.28
C GLY A 161 -7.90 6.90 -9.77
N PHE A 162 -8.64 6.40 -8.79
CA PHE A 162 -8.43 5.07 -8.21
C PHE A 162 -8.82 3.93 -9.15
N ALA A 163 -9.89 4.10 -9.94
CA ALA A 163 -10.24 3.13 -10.98
C ALA A 163 -9.13 3.01 -12.03
N ASN A 164 -8.55 4.14 -12.44
CA ASN A 164 -7.41 4.19 -13.35
C ASN A 164 -6.12 3.63 -12.75
N LEU A 165 -5.89 3.83 -11.45
CA LEU A 165 -4.82 3.14 -10.73
C LEU A 165 -5.05 1.62 -10.72
N GLY A 166 -6.30 1.16 -10.54
CA GLY A 166 -6.68 -0.24 -10.63
C GLY A 166 -6.33 -0.86 -11.98
N TYR A 167 -6.67 -0.18 -13.08
CA TYR A 167 -6.30 -0.60 -14.44
C TYR A 167 -4.77 -0.66 -14.61
N LEU A 168 -4.05 0.36 -14.14
CA LEU A 168 -2.59 0.39 -14.21
C LEU A 168 -1.95 -0.79 -13.46
N LEU A 169 -2.44 -1.11 -12.26
CA LEU A 169 -1.96 -2.24 -11.47
C LEU A 169 -2.34 -3.58 -12.11
N GLY A 170 -3.53 -3.70 -12.70
CA GLY A 170 -3.92 -4.86 -13.49
C GLY A 170 -3.02 -5.07 -14.71
N ALA A 171 -2.68 -4.01 -15.44
CA ALA A 171 -1.71 -4.08 -16.54
C ALA A 171 -0.31 -4.47 -16.03
N ALA A 172 0.12 -3.91 -14.89
CA ALA A 172 1.40 -4.25 -14.25
C ALA A 172 1.47 -5.69 -13.74
N PHE A 173 0.34 -6.39 -13.58
CA PHE A 173 0.31 -7.82 -13.30
C PHE A 173 0.54 -8.67 -14.55
N ILE A 174 -0.02 -8.25 -15.71
CA ILE A 174 0.09 -8.96 -16.99
C ILE A 174 1.50 -8.83 -17.55
N TYR A 175 2.00 -7.60 -17.66
CA TYR A 175 3.41 -7.38 -17.93
C TYR A 175 4.18 -7.75 -16.67
N PRO A 176 5.38 -8.35 -16.75
CA PRO A 176 6.15 -8.79 -15.58
C PRO A 176 6.72 -7.62 -14.76
N GLY A 177 5.88 -6.66 -14.40
CA GLY A 177 6.15 -5.51 -13.57
C GLY A 177 5.81 -5.80 -12.11
N HIS A 178 6.44 -5.05 -11.23
CA HIS A 178 6.09 -4.98 -9.83
C HIS A 178 5.86 -3.50 -9.50
N PHE A 179 4.84 -3.20 -8.72
CA PHE A 179 4.53 -1.81 -8.35
C PHE A 179 5.23 -1.42 -7.04
N TYR A 180 6.55 -1.31 -7.11
CA TYR A 180 7.40 -1.09 -5.94
C TYR A 180 7.15 0.24 -5.21
N PHE A 181 6.63 1.27 -5.88
CA PHE A 181 6.28 2.53 -5.20
C PHE A 181 5.24 2.32 -4.08
N LEU A 182 4.29 1.40 -4.27
CA LEU A 182 3.30 1.03 -3.27
C LEU A 182 3.75 -0.13 -2.38
N SER A 183 5.04 -0.48 -2.41
CA SER A 183 5.62 -1.60 -1.67
C SER A 183 5.01 -2.97 -2.03
N PHE A 184 4.43 -3.11 -3.24
CA PHE A 184 3.96 -4.38 -3.76
C PHE A 184 5.14 -5.16 -4.35
N GLU A 185 5.72 -6.03 -3.53
CA GLU A 185 6.89 -6.83 -3.89
C GLU A 185 6.54 -8.10 -4.65
N TYR A 186 5.30 -8.59 -4.51
CA TYR A 186 4.83 -9.79 -5.18
C TYR A 186 3.74 -9.44 -6.20
N ARG A 187 3.71 -10.18 -7.31
CA ARG A 187 2.69 -10.02 -8.36
C ARG A 187 1.26 -10.14 -7.81
N ILE A 188 1.03 -11.07 -6.88
CA ILE A 188 -0.28 -11.26 -6.27
C ILE A 188 -0.72 -10.03 -5.46
N GLN A 189 0.20 -9.33 -4.80
CA GLN A 189 -0.10 -8.07 -4.11
C GLN A 189 -0.49 -6.98 -5.09
N THR A 190 0.19 -6.90 -6.23
CA THR A 190 -0.14 -5.94 -7.29
C THR A 190 -1.53 -6.23 -7.88
N LEU A 191 -1.87 -7.50 -8.10
CA LEU A 191 -3.21 -7.90 -8.57
C LEU A 191 -4.31 -7.57 -7.54
N ILE A 192 -4.11 -7.98 -6.28
CA ILE A 192 -5.06 -7.70 -5.20
C ILE A 192 -5.25 -6.19 -5.03
N GLY A 193 -4.14 -5.43 -5.03
CA GLY A 193 -4.18 -3.96 -5.00
C GLY A 193 -4.95 -3.38 -6.18
N GLY A 194 -4.73 -3.90 -7.39
CA GLY A 194 -5.45 -3.49 -8.59
C GLY A 194 -6.96 -3.69 -8.48
N ILE A 195 -7.39 -4.88 -8.04
CA ILE A 195 -8.82 -5.17 -7.81
C ILE A 195 -9.39 -4.23 -6.74
N PHE A 196 -8.68 -4.04 -5.63
CA PHE A 196 -9.11 -3.20 -4.53
C PHE A 196 -9.30 -1.73 -4.95
N PHE A 197 -8.28 -1.13 -5.59
CA PHE A 197 -8.37 0.24 -6.09
C PHE A 197 -9.44 0.41 -7.18
N PHE A 198 -9.62 -0.60 -8.03
CA PHE A 198 -10.66 -0.58 -9.05
C PHE A 198 -12.07 -0.55 -8.43
N LEU A 199 -12.35 -1.45 -7.46
CA LEU A 199 -13.65 -1.54 -6.81
C LEU A 199 -13.97 -0.29 -5.98
N ILE A 200 -13.00 0.21 -5.21
CA ILE A 200 -13.17 1.48 -4.48
C ILE A 200 -13.37 2.64 -5.45
N GLY A 201 -12.61 2.65 -6.56
CA GLY A 201 -12.72 3.65 -7.60
C GLY A 201 -14.13 3.73 -8.17
N ILE A 202 -14.69 2.58 -8.58
CA ILE A 202 -16.08 2.46 -9.05
C ILE A 202 -17.06 2.91 -7.97
N GLY A 203 -16.87 2.48 -6.72
CA GLY A 203 -17.74 2.86 -5.62
C GLY A 203 -17.80 4.37 -5.47
N LEU A 204 -16.65 5.04 -5.35
CA LEU A 204 -16.54 6.48 -5.18
C LEU A 204 -17.03 7.27 -6.40
N SER A 205 -16.81 6.77 -7.63
CA SER A 205 -17.25 7.45 -8.86
C SER A 205 -18.78 7.47 -9.01
N ASN A 206 -19.48 6.53 -8.37
CA ASN A 206 -20.93 6.41 -8.44
C ASN A 206 -21.66 7.01 -7.22
N ILE A 207 -20.94 7.56 -6.24
CA ILE A 207 -21.58 8.34 -5.17
C ILE A 207 -22.04 9.66 -5.78
N THR A 208 -23.32 9.70 -6.14
CA THR A 208 -24.02 10.95 -6.46
C THR A 208 -24.13 11.78 -5.19
N ALA A 209 -23.48 12.94 -5.18
CA ALA A 209 -23.67 13.98 -4.17
C ALA A 209 -24.83 14.89 -4.58
#